data_AF-A0A6L6XQ06-F1
#
_entry.id   AF-A0A6L6XQ06-F1
#
_cell.length_a   1.000
_cell.length_b   1.000
_cell.length_c   1.000
_cell.angle_alpha   90.00
_cell.angle_beta   90.00
_cell.angle_gamma   90.00
#
_symmetry.space_group_name_H-M   'P 1'
#
loop_
_entity.id
_entity.type
_entity.pdbx_description
1 polymer ?
#
loop_
_entity_poly.entity_id
_entity_poly.type
_entity_poly.pdbx_seq_one_letter_code
_entity_poly.pdbx_strand_id
1 'polypeptide(L)'
;MLQLQRMKKSMEEKDQGFTLIELLVVIVIVGILAAIAIPIFLNQRHKAVDAGLKSDLKNAATNVETWIVDNPSTAIAADSAADGGSGTTSLVDFVSSKGNTVTVAPGAETGSYTITAENDNSSEGAGQCLSYDSTLGGLQDGFTAC
;
A
#
# COMPACT_ATOMS: atom_id res chain seq x y z
N MET A 1 -8.84 26.55 -67.80
CA MET A 1 -8.55 25.11 -67.58
C MET A 1 -7.47 24.82 -66.52
N LEU A 2 -6.52 25.74 -66.24
CA LEU A 2 -5.43 25.51 -65.26
C LEU A 2 -5.83 25.42 -63.78
N GLN A 3 -7.02 25.90 -63.39
CA GLN A 3 -7.47 25.87 -61.98
C GLN A 3 -8.05 24.51 -61.54
N LEU A 4 -8.53 23.69 -62.49
CA LEU A 4 -9.12 22.37 -62.21
C LEU A 4 -8.08 21.26 -61.96
N GLN A 5 -6.84 21.44 -62.41
CA GLN A 5 -5.77 20.46 -62.20
C GLN A 5 -5.15 20.53 -60.79
N ARG A 6 -5.30 21.66 -60.08
CA ARG A 6 -4.77 21.85 -58.72
C ARG A 6 -5.62 21.19 -57.64
N MET A 7 -6.93 21.07 -57.84
CA MET A 7 -7.85 20.36 -56.91
C MET A 7 -7.71 18.84 -56.98
N LYS A 8 -7.35 18.28 -58.14
CA LYS A 8 -7.12 16.82 -58.26
C LYS A 8 -5.86 16.35 -57.53
N LYS A 9 -4.82 17.20 -57.49
CA LYS A 9 -3.57 16.89 -56.81
C LYS A 9 -3.68 16.89 -55.28
N SER A 10 -4.60 17.66 -54.70
CA SER A 10 -4.82 17.68 -53.25
C SER A 10 -5.71 16.54 -52.74
N MET A 11 -6.46 15.84 -53.60
CA MET A 11 -7.19 14.60 -53.24
C MET A 11 -6.32 13.35 -53.34
N GLU A 12 -5.21 13.41 -54.10
CA GLU A 12 -4.22 12.33 -54.20
C GLU A 12 -3.17 12.38 -53.09
N GLU A 13 -3.09 13.49 -52.35
CA GLU A 13 -2.24 13.60 -51.17
C GLU A 13 -2.92 13.01 -49.93
N LYS A 14 -2.75 11.69 -49.79
CA LYS A 14 -2.45 11.00 -48.52
C LYS A 14 -3.60 10.82 -47.51
N ASP A 15 -4.60 10.04 -47.86
CA ASP A 15 -5.26 9.18 -46.87
C ASP A 15 -4.41 7.92 -46.66
N GLN A 16 -3.28 8.07 -45.95
CA GLN A 16 -2.49 6.94 -45.46
C GLN A 16 -3.11 6.44 -44.15
N GLY A 17 -4.16 5.64 -44.26
CA GLY A 17 -4.74 4.94 -43.10
C GLY A 17 -3.77 3.90 -42.55
N PHE A 18 -3.75 3.73 -41.23
CA PHE A 18 -3.07 2.60 -40.58
C PHE A 18 -3.58 1.27 -41.13
N THR A 19 -2.68 0.36 -41.44
CA THR A 19 -3.06 -0.99 -41.86
C THR A 19 -3.54 -1.79 -40.64
N LEU A 20 -4.50 -2.69 -40.85
CA LEU A 20 -4.96 -3.61 -39.78
C LEU A 20 -3.81 -4.48 -39.25
N ILE A 21 -2.84 -4.82 -40.11
CA ILE A 21 -1.68 -5.62 -39.71
C ILE A 21 -0.72 -4.84 -38.80
N GLU A 22 -0.55 -3.53 -38.99
CA GLU A 22 0.25 -2.69 -38.09
C GLU A 22 -0.37 -2.64 -36.70
N LEU A 23 -1.69 -2.43 -36.60
CA LEU A 23 -2.36 -2.45 -35.30
C LEU A 23 -2.34 -3.84 -34.66
N LEU A 24 -2.43 -4.91 -35.46
CA LEU A 24 -2.36 -6.28 -34.96
C LEU A 24 -0.99 -6.59 -34.34
N VAL A 25 0.11 -6.22 -34.99
CA VAL A 25 1.45 -6.47 -34.44
C VAL A 25 1.67 -5.66 -33.15
N VAL A 26 1.16 -4.43 -33.08
CA VAL A 26 1.28 -3.59 -31.88
C VAL A 26 0.57 -4.21 -30.68
N ILE A 27 -0.68 -4.66 -30.83
CA ILE A 27 -1.40 -5.28 -29.70
C ILE A 27 -0.75 -6.59 -29.24
N VAL A 28 -0.13 -7.34 -30.15
CA VAL A 28 0.62 -8.56 -29.80
C VAL A 28 1.84 -8.21 -28.95
N ILE A 29 2.62 -7.19 -29.33
CA ILE A 29 3.78 -6.76 -28.57
C ILE A 29 3.37 -6.21 -27.20
N VAL A 30 2.36 -5.33 -27.13
CA VAL A 30 1.85 -4.79 -25.86
C VAL A 30 1.29 -5.91 -24.98
N GLY A 31 0.64 -6.92 -25.58
CA GLY A 31 0.15 -8.10 -24.86
C GLY A 31 1.26 -8.90 -24.19
N ILE A 32 2.39 -9.12 -24.88
CA ILE A 32 3.56 -9.83 -24.30
C ILE A 32 4.16 -9.02 -23.15
N LEU A 33 4.32 -7.70 -23.33
CA LEU A 33 4.86 -6.82 -22.28
C LEU A 33 3.95 -6.79 -21.06
N ALA A 34 2.63 -6.67 -21.26
CA ALA A 34 1.64 -6.64 -20.18
C ALA A 34 1.62 -7.96 -19.39
N ALA A 35 1.75 -9.11 -20.06
CA ALA A 35 1.76 -10.42 -19.40
C ALA A 35 2.89 -10.57 -18.38
N ILE A 36 4.07 -9.98 -18.64
CA ILE A 36 5.22 -10.00 -17.71
C ILE A 36 5.10 -8.87 -16.68
N ALA A 37 4.68 -7.68 -17.11
CA ALA A 37 4.66 -6.49 -16.26
C ALA A 37 3.62 -6.55 -15.14
N ILE A 38 2.41 -7.07 -15.41
CA ILE A 38 1.30 -7.10 -14.45
C ILE A 38 1.65 -7.87 -13.16
N PRO A 39 2.11 -9.14 -13.20
CA PRO A 39 2.41 -9.88 -11.97
C PRO A 39 3.54 -9.25 -11.16
N ILE A 40 4.56 -8.69 -11.83
CA ILE A 40 5.66 -7.98 -11.17
C ILE A 40 5.13 -6.73 -10.47
N PHE A 41 4.34 -5.92 -11.17
CA PHE A 41 3.76 -4.70 -10.62
C PHE A 41 2.87 -4.98 -9.40
N LEU A 42 2.02 -6.02 -9.47
CA LEU A 42 1.19 -6.42 -8.33
C LEU A 42 2.05 -6.81 -7.13
N ASN A 43 3.08 -7.64 -7.31
CA ASN A 43 3.99 -8.01 -6.22
C ASN A 43 4.72 -6.80 -5.62
N GLN A 44 5.15 -5.85 -6.45
CA GLN A 44 5.78 -4.61 -5.96
C GLN A 44 4.81 -3.75 -5.15
N ARG A 45 3.54 -3.68 -5.59
CA ARG A 45 2.48 -2.99 -4.85
C ARG A 45 2.25 -3.62 -3.47
N HIS A 46 2.17 -4.94 -3.40
CA HIS A 46 2.03 -5.67 -2.13
C HIS A 46 3.21 -5.39 -1.18
N LYS A 47 4.45 -5.44 -1.70
CA LYS A 47 5.65 -5.11 -0.91
C LYS A 47 5.68 -3.66 -0.43
N ALA A 48 5.13 -2.72 -1.21
CA ALA A 48 4.99 -1.33 -0.80
C ALA A 48 4.00 -1.18 0.36
N VAL A 49 2.90 -1.96 0.35
CA VAL A 49 1.97 -2.03 1.48
C VAL A 49 2.66 -2.57 2.72
N ASP A 50 3.44 -3.66 2.60
CA ASP A 50 4.18 -4.22 3.73
C ASP A 50 5.19 -3.23 4.34
N ALA A 51 5.87 -2.46 3.48
CA ALA A 51 6.77 -1.39 3.93
C ALA A 51 5.99 -0.28 4.66
N GLY A 52 4.79 0.04 4.20
CA GLY A 52 3.86 0.95 4.87
C GLY A 52 3.45 0.43 6.25
N LEU A 53 3.05 -0.85 6.36
CA LEU A 53 2.72 -1.49 7.64
C LEU A 53 3.88 -1.42 8.63
N LYS A 54 5.11 -1.72 8.19
CA LYS A 54 6.31 -1.62 9.03
C LYS A 54 6.59 -0.19 9.48
N SER A 55 6.32 0.81 8.63
CA SER A 55 6.46 2.22 8.99
C SER A 55 5.42 2.63 10.02
N ASP A 56 4.15 2.28 9.79
CA ASP A 56 3.06 2.60 10.71
C ASP A 56 3.27 1.94 12.08
N LEU A 57 3.73 0.68 12.12
CA LEU A 57 4.08 0.01 13.39
C LEU A 57 5.15 0.74 14.18
N LYS A 58 6.22 1.19 13.52
CA LYS A 58 7.30 1.94 14.19
C LYS A 58 6.80 3.28 14.70
N ASN A 59 6.02 3.99 13.89
CA ASN A 59 5.45 5.28 14.28
C ASN A 59 4.46 5.12 15.44
N ALA A 60 3.62 4.07 15.40
CA ALA A 60 2.70 3.72 16.47
C ALA A 60 3.45 3.35 17.76
N ALA A 61 4.54 2.57 17.67
CA ALA A 61 5.37 2.25 18.83
C ALA A 61 5.95 3.50 19.49
N THR A 62 6.52 4.41 18.70
CA THR A 62 7.02 5.69 19.23
C THR A 62 5.92 6.55 19.84
N ASN A 63 4.72 6.54 19.27
CA ASN A 63 3.57 7.26 19.82
C ASN A 63 3.12 6.66 21.16
N VAL A 64 2.98 5.34 21.25
CA VAL A 64 2.65 4.62 22.49
C VAL A 64 3.72 4.87 23.56
N GLU A 65 5.01 4.82 23.20
CA GLU A 65 6.11 5.13 24.12
C GLU A 65 6.04 6.56 24.66
N THR A 66 5.71 7.53 23.80
CA THR A 66 5.51 8.93 24.22
C THR A 66 4.32 9.03 25.17
N TRP A 67 3.21 8.37 24.86
CA TRP A 67 2.02 8.35 25.71
C TRP A 67 2.27 7.74 27.08
N ILE A 68 3.06 6.66 27.17
CA ILE A 68 3.46 6.03 28.43
C ILE A 68 4.29 7.00 29.29
N VAL A 69 5.20 7.76 28.68
CA VAL A 69 6.01 8.77 29.39
C VAL A 69 5.11 9.86 29.98
N ASP A 70 4.10 10.31 29.24
CA ASP A 70 3.16 11.34 29.70
C ASP A 70 2.16 10.80 30.76
N ASN A 71 1.89 9.48 30.74
CA ASN A 71 0.93 8.84 31.63
C ASN A 71 1.55 7.64 32.39
N PRO A 72 2.56 7.86 33.26
CA PRO A 72 3.41 6.80 33.81
C PRO A 72 2.71 5.82 34.76
N SER A 73 1.51 6.17 35.25
CA SER A 73 0.73 5.33 36.16
C SER A 73 -0.51 4.71 35.53
N THR A 74 -0.77 4.98 34.25
CA THR A 74 -1.92 4.40 33.53
C THR A 74 -1.48 3.17 32.76
N ALA A 75 -2.25 2.10 32.87
CA ALA A 75 -2.06 0.94 32.02
C ALA A 75 -2.39 1.29 30.57
N ILE A 76 -1.69 0.67 29.64
CA ILE A 76 -1.95 0.77 28.21
C ILE A 76 -3.33 0.16 27.94
N ALA A 77 -4.21 0.96 27.34
CA ALA A 77 -5.52 0.49 26.90
C ALA A 77 -5.43 -0.06 25.48
N ALA A 78 -6.29 -1.04 25.17
CA ALA A 78 -6.46 -1.46 23.79
C ALA A 78 -7.04 -0.30 22.97
N ASP A 79 -6.45 -0.02 21.82
CA ASP A 79 -6.84 1.08 20.93
C ASP A 79 -6.57 0.67 19.48
N SER A 80 -7.26 1.30 18.53
CA SER A 80 -7.03 1.04 17.12
C SER A 80 -7.20 2.29 16.26
N ALA A 81 -6.36 2.39 15.24
CA ALA A 81 -6.41 3.39 14.19
C ALA A 81 -6.52 2.66 12.85
N ALA A 82 -7.59 2.91 12.09
CA ALA A 82 -7.87 2.21 10.85
C ALA A 82 -8.17 3.19 9.71
N ASP A 83 -7.70 2.83 8.52
CA ASP A 83 -8.01 3.51 7.25
C ASP A 83 -7.83 5.04 7.25
N GLY A 84 -6.71 5.55 7.74
CA GLY A 84 -6.52 7.01 7.83
C GLY A 84 -7.22 7.65 9.01
N GLY A 85 -7.84 6.85 9.89
CA GLY A 85 -8.37 7.27 11.17
C GLY A 85 -7.26 7.39 12.22
N SER A 86 -7.60 8.06 13.33
CA SER A 86 -6.71 8.22 14.47
C SER A 86 -7.15 7.37 15.65
N GLY A 87 -6.18 6.90 16.44
CA GLY A 87 -6.46 6.33 17.76
C GLY A 87 -6.93 7.41 18.74
N THR A 88 -7.51 6.98 19.86
CA THR A 88 -8.18 7.90 20.79
C THR A 88 -7.70 7.80 22.24
N THR A 89 -6.90 6.78 22.55
CA THR A 89 -6.38 6.49 23.88
C THR A 89 -4.87 6.30 23.83
N SER A 90 -4.39 5.05 23.83
CA SER A 90 -2.96 4.73 23.76
C SER A 90 -2.32 5.09 22.41
N LEU A 91 -3.12 5.23 21.34
CA LEU A 91 -2.71 5.69 20.01
C LEU A 91 -3.20 7.12 19.70
N VAL A 92 -3.31 7.97 20.73
CA VAL A 92 -3.79 9.35 20.55
C VAL A 92 -2.96 10.10 19.51
N ASP A 93 -3.64 10.78 18.59
CA ASP A 93 -3.07 11.55 17.47
C ASP A 93 -2.22 10.73 16.47
N PHE A 94 -2.02 9.43 16.70
CA PHE A 94 -1.49 8.53 15.69
C PHE A 94 -2.56 8.31 14.62
N VAL A 95 -2.22 8.57 13.36
CA VAL A 95 -3.09 8.36 12.20
C VAL A 95 -2.52 7.22 11.37
N SER A 96 -3.32 6.17 11.12
CA SER A 96 -2.87 5.06 10.29
C SER A 96 -2.77 5.45 8.82
N SER A 97 -1.93 4.78 8.03
CA SER A 97 -2.00 4.93 6.58
C SER A 97 -3.33 4.38 6.04
N LYS A 98 -3.81 4.91 4.91
CA LYS A 98 -5.06 4.42 4.29
C LYS A 98 -4.98 2.93 3.97
N GLY A 99 -6.06 2.21 4.27
CA GLY A 99 -6.14 0.75 4.16
C GLY A 99 -5.40 -0.04 5.23
N ASN A 100 -4.60 0.60 6.09
CA ASN A 100 -3.95 -0.06 7.21
C ASN A 100 -4.82 0.02 8.46
N THR A 101 -4.89 -1.08 9.18
CA THR A 101 -5.47 -1.17 10.51
C THR A 101 -4.35 -1.44 11.49
N VAL A 102 -4.14 -0.54 12.45
CA VAL A 102 -3.13 -0.67 13.50
C VAL A 102 -3.85 -0.74 14.82
N THR A 103 -3.60 -1.80 15.57
CA THR A 103 -4.23 -2.07 16.87
C THR A 103 -3.13 -2.20 17.91
N VAL A 104 -3.25 -1.50 19.04
CA VAL A 104 -2.42 -1.74 20.22
C VAL A 104 -3.23 -2.51 21.24
N ALA A 105 -2.57 -3.43 21.93
CA ALA A 105 -3.11 -4.17 23.06
C ALA A 105 -2.09 -4.18 24.20
N PRO A 106 -2.55 -4.18 25.46
CA PRO A 106 -1.65 -4.42 26.60
C PRO A 106 -0.99 -5.79 26.47
N GLY A 107 0.30 -5.85 26.79
CA GLY A 107 1.08 -7.08 26.79
C GLY A 107 0.85 -7.89 28.06
N ALA A 108 1.47 -9.07 28.12
CA ALA A 108 1.32 -9.99 29.25
C ALA A 108 1.99 -9.50 30.55
N GLU A 109 2.90 -8.52 30.45
CA GLU A 109 3.64 -7.97 31.58
C GLU A 109 3.21 -6.52 31.84
N THR A 110 3.35 -6.07 33.10
CA THR A 110 3.01 -4.69 33.46
C THR A 110 3.87 -3.70 32.68
N GLY A 111 3.22 -2.86 31.88
CA GLY A 111 3.90 -1.85 31.06
C GLY A 111 4.41 -2.36 29.71
N SER A 112 4.17 -3.64 29.37
CA SER A 112 4.40 -4.13 28.02
C SER A 112 3.19 -3.95 27.13
N TYR A 113 3.42 -3.93 25.83
CA TYR A 113 2.37 -3.79 24.81
C TYR A 113 2.75 -4.52 23.53
N THR A 114 1.71 -4.91 22.80
CA THR A 114 1.82 -5.46 21.46
C THR A 114 1.06 -4.57 20.50
N ILE A 115 1.68 -4.20 19.40
CA ILE A 115 1.02 -3.49 18.30
C ILE A 115 0.94 -4.42 17.11
N THR A 116 -0.23 -4.52 16.52
CA THR A 116 -0.51 -5.39 15.38
C THR A 116 -1.00 -4.53 14.23
N ALA A 117 -0.42 -4.69 13.04
CA ALA A 117 -0.82 -3.96 11.84
C ALA A 117 -1.20 -4.91 10.69
N GLU A 118 -2.33 -4.61 10.05
CA GLU A 118 -2.92 -5.40 8.97
C GLU A 118 -3.30 -4.53 7.78
N ASN A 119 -3.19 -5.11 6.58
CA ASN A 119 -3.82 -4.62 5.36
C ASN A 119 -4.13 -5.82 4.45
N ASP A 120 -5.37 -5.94 3.99
CA ASP A 120 -5.80 -7.02 3.09
C ASP A 120 -5.02 -7.07 1.76
N ASN A 121 -4.39 -5.95 1.38
CA ASN A 121 -3.54 -5.82 0.21
C ASN A 121 -2.05 -6.00 0.53
N SER A 122 -1.69 -6.50 1.71
CA SER A 122 -0.33 -6.95 2.01
C SER A 122 0.10 -8.09 1.09
N SER A 123 1.37 -8.49 1.15
CA SER A 123 1.87 -9.65 0.41
C SER A 123 1.27 -10.98 0.85
N GLU A 124 0.80 -11.07 2.09
CA GLU A 124 0.25 -12.30 2.69
C GLU A 124 -1.30 -12.31 2.71
N GLY A 125 -1.93 -11.18 2.41
CA GLY A 125 -3.38 -11.03 2.28
C GLY A 125 -4.10 -10.75 3.60
N ALA A 126 -5.42 -10.92 3.59
CA ALA A 126 -6.29 -10.67 4.74
C ALA A 126 -6.04 -11.67 5.89
N GLY A 127 -6.15 -11.20 7.13
CA GLY A 127 -5.95 -11.99 8.34
C GLY A 127 -4.48 -12.28 8.67
N GLN A 128 -3.55 -11.59 8.00
CA GLN A 128 -2.11 -11.68 8.24
C GLN A 128 -1.59 -10.34 8.73
N CYS A 129 -0.94 -10.36 9.88
CA CYS A 129 -0.49 -9.18 10.59
C CYS A 129 1.01 -9.18 10.81
N LEU A 130 1.60 -7.98 10.75
CA LEU A 130 2.91 -7.71 11.32
C LEU A 130 2.72 -7.24 12.77
N SER A 131 3.58 -7.70 13.67
CA SER A 131 3.51 -7.33 15.09
C SER A 131 4.77 -6.60 15.55
N TYR A 132 4.59 -5.74 16.54
CA TYR A 132 5.63 -5.15 17.36
C TYR A 132 5.37 -5.58 18.78
N ASP A 133 6.37 -6.17 19.43
CA ASP A 133 6.28 -6.62 20.82
C ASP A 133 7.35 -5.90 21.63
N SER A 134 6.92 -5.16 22.64
CA SER A 134 7.82 -4.39 23.50
C SER A 134 8.69 -5.28 24.40
N THR A 135 8.27 -6.52 24.69
CA THR A 135 9.04 -7.50 25.49
C THR A 135 10.12 -8.18 24.68
N LEU A 136 9.86 -8.46 23.41
CA LEU A 136 10.81 -9.08 22.48
C LEU A 136 11.72 -8.04 21.80
N GLY A 137 11.62 -6.76 22.18
CA GLY A 137 12.50 -5.70 21.74
C GLY A 137 12.21 -5.16 20.35
N GLY A 138 10.97 -5.32 19.85
CA GLY A 138 10.48 -4.54 18.72
C GLY A 138 9.69 -5.32 17.67
N LEU A 139 9.87 -4.92 16.41
CA LEU A 139 9.14 -5.46 15.26
C LEU A 139 9.50 -6.94 15.05
N GLN A 140 8.49 -7.79 15.00
CA GLN A 140 8.62 -9.22 14.80
C GLN A 140 8.84 -9.55 13.32
N ASP A 141 9.62 -10.59 13.06
CA ASP A 141 9.91 -11.04 11.71
C ASP A 141 8.75 -11.85 11.13
N GLY A 142 8.27 -11.41 9.97
CA GLY A 142 7.25 -12.10 9.20
C GLY A 142 5.82 -11.77 9.63
N PHE A 143 4.88 -12.28 8.85
CA PHE A 143 3.46 -12.15 9.14
C PHE A 143 2.98 -13.33 9.99
N THR A 144 2.05 -13.05 10.88
CA THR A 144 1.36 -14.05 11.72
C THR A 144 -0.15 -13.85 11.62
N ALA A 145 -0.91 -14.88 11.95
CA ALA A 145 -2.35 -14.75 12.04
C ALA A 145 -2.74 -13.69 13.09
N CYS A 146 -3.65 -12.82 12.68
CA CYS A 146 -4.46 -11.98 13.56
C CYS A 146 -5.65 -12.83 14.06
#